data_AF-A0A182JQ16-F1
#
_entry.id   AF-A0A182JQ16-F1
#
_cell.length_a   1.000
_cell.length_b   1.000
_cell.length_c   1.000
_cell.angle_alpha   90.00
_cell.angle_beta   90.00
_cell.angle_gamma   90.00
#
_symmetry.space_group_name_H-M   'P 1'
#
loop_
_entity.id
_entity.type
_entity.pdbx_description
1 polymer ?
#
loop_
_entity_poly.entity_id
_entity_poly.type
_entity_poly.pdbx_seq_one_letter_code
_entity_poly.pdbx_strand_id
1 'polypeptide(L)'
;MSTLEVCEKYYGTKNIYELFGVEKSASDQEIKKAYYRLSLKTHPDRVPENDKTEATEKFKVLSKLYSILTNKDSRAIYDERGIVDDDDNTSTNWLARWQQFFKPLTTEDIDNYQKSYVGSETERNDIKRAYLRGKGCKNSMMCAVPFMQCEDEPRIEAIVQEMIDNKEVPEYKIFTNEPEAKRKQRHKKYAREAKMASQIKKKLEDTSSLEQQIAVKRKSAFSSLIDSLEAKYGNNEDESDELYESEEEEEAALPKTRKMQQTKRSTRQSTKSAAIKSVSAKKGRSSKKV
;
A
#
# COMPACT_ATOMS: atom_id res chain seq x y z
N MET A 1 -10.00 -18.61 -5.97
CA MET A 1 -9.04 -19.65 -6.35
C MET A 1 -8.04 -19.00 -7.27
N SER A 2 -6.75 -19.23 -7.02
CA SER A 2 -5.68 -18.76 -7.88
C SER A 2 -5.75 -19.45 -9.25
N THR A 3 -5.32 -18.81 -10.34
CA THR A 3 -5.25 -19.43 -11.67
C THR A 3 -4.41 -20.69 -11.69
N LEU A 4 -3.36 -20.76 -10.87
CA LEU A 4 -2.55 -21.98 -10.74
C LEU A 4 -3.30 -23.09 -10.01
N GLU A 5 -4.13 -22.77 -9.01
CA GLU A 5 -4.99 -23.73 -8.32
C GLU A 5 -6.10 -24.26 -9.24
N VAL A 6 -6.70 -23.37 -10.05
CA VAL A 6 -7.70 -23.78 -11.03
C VAL A 6 -7.05 -24.61 -12.15
N CYS A 7 -5.81 -24.30 -12.53
CA CYS A 7 -5.03 -25.10 -13.46
C CYS A 7 -4.76 -26.51 -12.91
N GLU A 8 -4.34 -26.63 -11.65
CA GLU A 8 -4.13 -27.93 -10.99
C GLU A 8 -5.43 -28.75 -10.93
N LYS A 9 -6.56 -28.11 -10.59
CA LYS A 9 -7.87 -28.77 -10.54
C LYS A 9 -8.26 -29.40 -11.88
N TYR A 10 -8.01 -28.72 -13.00
CA TYR A 10 -8.47 -29.16 -14.32
C TYR A 10 -7.43 -29.93 -15.15
N TYR A 11 -6.14 -29.67 -14.95
CA TYR A 11 -5.05 -30.22 -15.75
C TYR A 11 -4.02 -31.01 -14.94
N GLY A 12 -4.15 -31.05 -13.61
CA GLY A 12 -3.25 -31.83 -12.73
C GLY A 12 -1.84 -31.27 -12.61
N THR A 13 -1.56 -30.08 -13.14
CA THR A 13 -0.25 -29.41 -13.03
C THR A 13 -0.40 -27.93 -12.67
N LYS A 14 0.53 -27.43 -11.86
CA LYS A 14 0.73 -26.01 -11.55
C LYS A 14 1.77 -25.35 -12.47
N ASN A 15 2.46 -26.14 -13.29
CA ASN A 15 3.54 -25.65 -14.15
C ASN A 15 2.99 -25.26 -15.53
N ILE A 16 3.13 -23.98 -15.90
CA ILE A 16 2.56 -23.44 -17.14
C ILE A 16 3.22 -24.07 -18.36
N TYR A 17 4.52 -24.36 -18.29
CA TYR A 17 5.27 -24.97 -19.39
C TYR A 17 4.83 -26.42 -19.65
N GLU A 18 4.59 -27.18 -18.58
CA GLU A 18 4.07 -28.55 -18.67
C GLU A 18 2.65 -28.58 -19.24
N LEU A 19 1.80 -27.63 -18.83
CA LEU A 19 0.44 -27.49 -19.37
C LEU A 19 0.46 -27.31 -20.90
N PHE A 20 1.32 -26.42 -21.40
CA PHE A 20 1.45 -26.19 -22.85
C PHE A 20 2.30 -27.27 -23.55
N GLY A 21 2.97 -28.14 -22.80
CA GLY A 21 3.86 -29.17 -23.35
C GLY A 21 5.06 -28.58 -24.08
N VAL A 22 5.61 -27.48 -23.56
CA VAL A 22 6.75 -26.76 -24.13
C VAL A 22 7.87 -26.64 -23.10
N GLU A 23 9.11 -26.48 -23.57
CA GLU A 23 10.23 -26.25 -22.65
C GLU A 23 10.24 -24.81 -22.10
N LYS A 24 10.95 -24.59 -20.99
CA LYS A 24 11.20 -23.25 -20.44
C LYS A 24 11.93 -22.33 -21.42
N SER A 25 12.69 -22.89 -22.36
CA SER A 25 13.43 -22.22 -23.42
C SER A 25 12.56 -21.91 -24.66
N ALA A 26 11.28 -22.31 -24.68
CA ALA A 26 10.44 -22.24 -25.87
C ALA A 26 10.24 -20.81 -26.37
N SER A 27 10.22 -20.68 -27.70
CA SER A 27 9.97 -19.44 -28.42
C SER A 27 8.50 -19.04 -28.39
N ASP A 28 8.22 -17.74 -28.58
CA ASP A 28 6.84 -17.21 -28.63
C ASP A 28 5.99 -17.91 -29.70
N GLN A 29 6.61 -18.34 -30.81
CA GLN A 29 5.93 -19.09 -31.87
C GLN A 29 5.50 -20.49 -31.43
N GLU A 30 6.31 -21.18 -30.64
CA GLU A 30 6.00 -22.51 -30.12
C GLU A 30 4.90 -22.44 -29.06
N ILE A 31 4.97 -21.45 -28.18
CA ILE A 31 3.94 -21.18 -27.16
C ILE A 31 2.59 -20.88 -27.85
N LYS A 32 2.59 -20.05 -28.91
CA LYS A 32 1.38 -19.75 -29.69
C LYS A 32 0.79 -20.99 -30.35
N LYS A 33 1.62 -21.87 -30.92
CA LYS A 33 1.17 -23.13 -31.52
C LYS A 33 0.57 -24.07 -30.46
N ALA A 34 1.20 -24.19 -29.30
CA ALA A 34 0.71 -24.98 -28.18
C ALA A 34 -0.65 -24.45 -27.66
N TYR A 35 -0.76 -23.13 -27.47
CA TYR A 35 -2.01 -22.47 -27.07
C TYR A 35 -3.15 -22.73 -28.06
N TYR A 36 -2.88 -22.64 -29.36
CA TYR A 36 -3.90 -22.88 -30.38
C TYR A 36 -4.41 -24.33 -30.35
N ARG A 37 -3.50 -25.31 -30.21
CA ARG A 37 -3.85 -26.74 -30.10
C ARG A 37 -4.72 -27.02 -28.87
N LEU A 38 -4.39 -26.39 -27.74
CA LEU A 38 -5.07 -26.64 -26.47
C LEU A 38 -6.42 -25.89 -26.40
N SER A 39 -6.46 -24.65 -26.93
CA SER A 39 -7.69 -23.86 -27.10
C SER A 39 -8.74 -24.57 -27.93
N LEU A 40 -8.36 -25.23 -29.03
CA LEU A 40 -9.29 -25.99 -29.86
C LEU A 40 -9.95 -27.17 -29.12
N LYS A 41 -9.27 -27.75 -28.13
CA LYS A 41 -9.79 -28.85 -27.32
C LYS A 41 -10.74 -28.36 -26.23
N THR A 42 -10.50 -27.17 -25.68
CA THR A 42 -11.24 -26.62 -24.55
C THR A 42 -12.26 -25.55 -24.97
N HIS A 43 -12.51 -25.39 -26.27
CA HIS A 43 -13.41 -24.34 -26.77
C HIS A 43 -14.88 -24.68 -26.44
N PRO A 44 -15.64 -23.79 -25.79
CA PRO A 44 -17.00 -24.08 -25.32
C PRO A 44 -18.01 -24.36 -26.45
N ASP A 45 -17.69 -23.98 -27.69
CA ASP A 45 -18.53 -24.26 -28.89
C ASP A 45 -18.43 -25.71 -29.39
N ARG A 46 -17.40 -26.46 -28.98
CA ARG A 46 -17.15 -27.84 -29.47
C ARG A 46 -17.54 -28.92 -28.45
N VAL A 47 -18.18 -28.51 -27.36
CA VAL A 47 -18.44 -29.32 -26.17
C VAL A 47 -19.96 -29.38 -25.93
N PRO A 48 -20.52 -30.55 -25.53
CA PRO A 48 -21.94 -30.69 -25.22
C PRO A 48 -22.40 -29.72 -24.11
N GLU A 49 -23.70 -29.42 -24.08
CA GLU A 49 -24.22 -28.31 -23.25
C GLU A 49 -23.94 -28.47 -21.75
N ASN A 50 -23.92 -29.71 -21.25
CA ASN A 50 -23.64 -30.02 -19.85
C ASN A 50 -22.21 -29.65 -19.41
N ASP A 51 -21.24 -29.59 -20.33
CA ASP A 51 -19.82 -29.38 -20.04
C ASP A 51 -19.33 -27.97 -20.44
N LYS A 52 -20.24 -27.11 -20.92
CA LYS A 52 -19.90 -25.74 -21.38
C LYS A 52 -19.34 -24.86 -20.27
N THR A 53 -19.84 -25.01 -19.04
CA THR A 53 -19.37 -24.25 -17.87
C THR A 53 -17.91 -24.56 -17.56
N GLU A 54 -17.55 -25.84 -17.51
CA GLU A 54 -16.17 -26.28 -17.31
C GLU A 54 -15.25 -25.88 -18.46
N ALA A 55 -15.71 -26.03 -19.71
CA ALA A 55 -14.94 -25.62 -20.88
C ALA A 55 -14.63 -24.11 -20.85
N THR A 56 -15.59 -23.29 -20.41
CA THR A 56 -15.42 -21.85 -20.26
C THR A 56 -14.37 -21.50 -19.20
N GLU A 57 -14.39 -22.17 -18.05
CA GLU A 57 -13.38 -21.97 -17.00
C GLU A 57 -11.99 -22.42 -17.45
N LYS A 58 -11.89 -23.61 -18.05
CA LYS A 58 -10.66 -24.15 -18.64
C LYS A 58 -10.06 -23.21 -19.68
N PHE A 59 -10.89 -22.61 -20.53
CA PHE A 59 -10.47 -21.67 -21.57
C PHE A 59 -10.02 -20.31 -21.01
N LYS A 60 -10.70 -19.79 -19.98
CA LYS A 60 -10.30 -18.55 -19.28
C LYS A 60 -8.91 -18.68 -18.67
N VAL A 61 -8.68 -19.77 -17.93
CA VAL A 61 -7.36 -20.05 -17.31
C VAL A 61 -6.29 -20.20 -18.39
N LEU A 62 -6.57 -20.96 -19.44
CA LEU A 62 -5.65 -21.16 -20.57
C LEU A 62 -5.22 -19.83 -21.21
N SER A 63 -6.17 -18.92 -21.44
CA SER A 63 -5.91 -17.62 -22.06
C SER A 63 -5.08 -16.69 -21.16
N LYS A 64 -5.29 -16.77 -19.83
CA LYS A 64 -4.51 -16.03 -18.84
C LYS A 64 -3.07 -16.53 -18.76
N LEU A 65 -2.87 -17.85 -18.68
CA LEU A 65 -1.55 -18.48 -18.69
C LEU A 65 -0.77 -18.20 -19.98
N TYR A 66 -1.45 -18.18 -21.12
CA TYR A 66 -0.85 -17.77 -22.39
C TYR A 66 -0.38 -16.30 -22.38
N SER A 67 -1.18 -15.40 -21.81
CA SER A 67 -0.83 -13.98 -21.71
C SER A 67 0.43 -13.75 -20.87
N ILE A 68 0.62 -14.55 -19.82
CA ILE A 68 1.81 -14.52 -18.95
C ILE A 68 3.06 -14.99 -19.70
N LEU A 69 2.97 -16.09 -20.46
CA LEU A 69 4.10 -16.59 -21.23
C LEU A 69 4.46 -15.71 -22.44
N THR A 70 3.48 -15.01 -23.01
CA THR A 70 3.69 -14.14 -24.19
C THR A 70 4.35 -12.81 -23.80
N ASN A 71 4.11 -12.31 -22.59
CA ASN A 71 4.75 -11.10 -22.10
C ASN A 71 6.09 -11.45 -21.44
N LYS A 72 7.20 -10.96 -22.00
CA LYS A 72 8.56 -11.22 -21.49
C LYS A 72 8.74 -10.85 -20.01
N ASP A 73 8.12 -9.76 -19.56
CA ASP A 73 8.22 -9.31 -18.16
C ASP A 73 7.45 -10.25 -17.23
N SER A 74 6.21 -10.62 -17.61
CA SER A 74 5.38 -11.55 -16.84
C SER A 74 5.98 -12.96 -16.81
N ARG A 75 6.62 -13.40 -17.90
CA ARG A 75 7.36 -14.66 -17.97
C ARG A 75 8.56 -14.67 -17.03
N ALA A 76 9.35 -13.60 -16.99
CA ALA A 76 10.48 -13.48 -16.07
C ALA A 76 10.05 -13.55 -14.60
N ILE A 77 8.94 -12.88 -14.24
CA ILE A 77 8.38 -12.92 -12.88
C ILE A 77 7.92 -14.35 -12.51
N TYR A 78 7.27 -15.04 -13.45
CA TYR A 78 6.87 -16.43 -13.26
C TYR A 78 8.08 -17.36 -13.08
N ASP A 79 9.12 -17.18 -13.89
CA ASP A 79 10.35 -17.98 -13.82
C ASP A 79 11.12 -17.75 -12.50
N GLU A 80 11.11 -16.53 -11.97
CA GLU A 80 11.80 -16.17 -10.72
C GLU A 80 11.00 -16.58 -9.46
N ARG A 81 9.68 -16.36 -9.46
CA ARG A 81 8.86 -16.47 -8.23
C ARG A 81 7.87 -17.62 -8.25
N GLY A 82 7.59 -18.22 -9.41
CA GLY A 82 6.61 -19.31 -9.56
C GLY A 82 5.15 -18.91 -9.27
N ILE A 83 4.85 -17.61 -9.25
CA ILE A 83 3.53 -17.05 -8.89
C ILE A 83 2.92 -16.42 -10.14
N VAL A 84 1.61 -16.63 -10.32
CA VAL A 84 0.80 -15.94 -11.33
C VAL A 84 -0.03 -14.86 -10.67
N ASP A 85 -0.03 -13.66 -11.24
CA ASP A 85 -0.90 -12.56 -10.80
C ASP A 85 -2.35 -12.84 -11.20
N ASP A 86 -3.20 -13.01 -10.20
CA ASP A 86 -4.59 -13.40 -10.38
C ASP A 86 -5.56 -12.24 -10.52
N ASP A 87 -5.10 -11.01 -10.36
CA ASP A 87 -5.97 -9.85 -10.41
C ASP A 87 -6.19 -9.37 -11.86
N ASP A 88 -7.37 -9.65 -12.42
CA ASP A 88 -7.82 -9.11 -13.72
C ASP A 88 -8.12 -7.60 -13.66
N ASN A 89 -7.98 -6.99 -12.47
CA ASN A 89 -8.05 -5.56 -12.32
C ASN A 89 -6.77 -4.92 -12.87
N THR A 90 -6.80 -4.63 -14.17
CA THR A 90 -5.77 -3.88 -14.93
C THR A 90 -5.45 -2.52 -14.30
N SER A 91 -6.20 -2.07 -13.28
CA SER A 91 -5.97 -0.85 -12.52
C SER A 91 -5.11 -1.01 -11.26
N THR A 92 -4.79 -2.21 -10.77
CA THR A 92 -4.21 -2.35 -9.41
C THR A 92 -2.69 -2.42 -9.35
N ASN A 93 -1.98 -2.82 -10.42
CA ASN A 93 -0.54 -3.02 -10.32
C ASN A 93 0.32 -1.81 -10.76
N TRP A 94 -0.15 -0.61 -10.45
CA TRP A 94 0.65 0.61 -10.65
C TRP A 94 1.94 0.56 -9.83
N LEU A 95 1.92 0.00 -8.62
CA LEU A 95 3.11 -0.07 -7.78
C LEU A 95 4.19 -1.00 -8.33
N ALA A 96 3.88 -2.19 -8.84
CA ALA A 96 4.93 -3.05 -9.41
C ALA A 96 5.44 -2.50 -10.75
N ARG A 97 4.57 -1.90 -11.57
CA ARG A 97 5.02 -1.20 -12.79
C ARG A 97 5.92 -0.02 -12.45
N TRP A 98 5.57 0.78 -11.46
CA TRP A 98 6.39 1.91 -10.99
C TRP A 98 7.72 1.43 -10.42
N GLN A 99 7.74 0.36 -9.61
CA GLN A 99 8.97 -0.25 -9.09
C GLN A 99 9.87 -0.83 -10.20
N GLN A 100 9.31 -1.23 -11.35
CA GLN A 100 10.09 -1.68 -12.51
C GLN A 100 10.84 -0.51 -13.18
N PHE A 101 10.24 0.67 -13.22
CA PHE A 101 10.85 1.85 -13.85
C PHE A 101 11.78 2.64 -12.93
N PHE A 102 11.54 2.61 -11.62
CA PHE A 102 12.27 3.42 -10.66
C PHE A 102 13.02 2.54 -9.66
N LYS A 103 14.34 2.72 -9.60
CA LYS A 103 15.18 2.11 -8.57
C LYS A 103 14.68 2.54 -7.18
N PRO A 104 14.72 1.66 -6.17
CA PRO A 104 14.38 2.05 -4.81
C PRO A 104 15.31 3.18 -4.36
N LEU A 105 14.73 4.27 -3.86
CA LEU A 105 15.49 5.39 -3.32
C LEU A 105 16.22 4.94 -2.06
N THR A 106 17.55 4.96 -2.12
CA THR A 106 18.40 4.68 -0.96
C THR A 106 18.69 5.97 -0.19
N THR A 107 19.16 5.84 1.05
CA THR A 107 19.65 6.99 1.82
C THR A 107 20.86 7.65 1.15
N GLU A 108 21.68 6.85 0.47
CA GLU A 108 22.85 7.35 -0.26
C GLU A 108 22.45 8.22 -1.45
N ASP A 109 21.37 7.87 -2.16
CA ASP A 109 20.85 8.69 -3.27
C ASP A 109 20.39 10.07 -2.79
N ILE A 110 19.79 10.14 -1.59
CA ILE A 110 19.37 11.40 -0.97
C ILE A 110 20.59 12.27 -0.65
N ASP A 111 21.63 11.69 -0.05
CA ASP A 111 22.86 12.39 0.31
C ASP A 111 23.63 12.88 -0.93
N ASN A 112 23.66 12.06 -1.98
CA ASN A 112 24.27 12.43 -3.26
C ASN A 112 23.50 13.58 -3.92
N TYR A 113 22.17 13.52 -3.92
CA TYR A 113 21.35 14.60 -4.44
C TYR A 113 21.54 15.89 -3.64
N GLN A 114 21.56 15.82 -2.30
CA GLN A 114 21.81 16.98 -1.44
C GLN A 114 23.14 17.67 -1.80
N LYS A 115 24.23 16.91 -1.98
CA LYS A 115 25.53 17.47 -2.37
C LYS A 115 25.51 18.13 -3.74
N SER A 116 24.78 17.56 -4.70
CA SER A 116 24.65 18.14 -6.04
C SER A 116 23.75 19.38 -6.10
N TYR A 117 22.77 19.45 -5.18
CA TYR A 117 21.76 20.50 -5.15
C TYR A 117 22.25 21.73 -4.38
N VAL A 118 22.84 21.55 -3.20
CA VAL A 118 23.31 22.66 -2.35
C VAL A 118 24.47 23.39 -3.05
N GLY A 119 24.32 24.70 -3.25
CA GLY A 119 25.25 25.55 -3.98
C GLY A 119 25.06 25.56 -5.50
N SER A 120 24.11 24.79 -6.03
CA SER A 120 23.81 24.77 -7.46
C SER A 120 22.96 25.97 -7.91
N GLU A 121 22.96 26.24 -9.22
CA GLU A 121 22.07 27.22 -9.83
C GLU A 121 20.59 26.86 -9.62
N THR A 122 20.27 25.57 -9.55
CA THR A 122 18.91 25.09 -9.26
C THR A 122 18.46 25.54 -7.88
N GLU A 123 19.32 25.43 -6.85
CA GLU A 123 19.02 25.93 -5.52
C GLU A 123 18.78 27.44 -5.53
N ARG A 124 19.64 28.20 -6.20
CA ARG A 124 19.49 29.66 -6.36
C ARG A 124 18.12 30.03 -6.96
N ASN A 125 17.71 29.33 -8.00
CA ASN A 125 16.41 29.54 -8.65
C ASN A 125 15.23 29.14 -7.75
N ASP A 126 15.36 28.06 -6.98
CA ASP A 126 14.33 27.63 -6.04
C ASP A 126 14.20 28.59 -4.86
N ILE A 127 15.30 29.12 -4.34
CA ILE A 127 15.32 30.20 -3.35
C ILE A 127 14.60 31.42 -3.90
N LYS A 128 14.93 31.86 -5.12
CA LYS A 128 14.27 32.99 -5.79
C LYS A 128 12.76 32.78 -5.90
N ARG A 129 12.34 31.61 -6.37
CA ARG A 129 10.93 31.22 -6.48
C ARG A 129 10.22 31.17 -5.13
N ALA A 130 10.88 30.64 -4.10
CA ALA A 130 10.34 30.57 -2.75
C ALA A 130 10.23 31.97 -2.10
N TYR A 131 11.23 32.82 -2.33
CA TYR A 131 11.26 34.19 -1.83
C TYR A 131 10.12 35.04 -2.40
N LEU A 132 9.90 34.97 -3.71
CA LEU A 132 8.80 35.67 -4.38
C LEU A 132 7.42 35.18 -3.91
N ARG A 133 7.23 33.86 -3.83
CA ARG A 133 5.96 33.27 -3.34
C ARG A 133 5.69 33.63 -1.88
N GLY A 134 6.72 33.54 -1.04
CA GLY A 134 6.65 33.79 0.40
C GLY A 134 6.76 35.26 0.80
N LYS A 135 6.91 36.19 -0.16
CA LYS A 135 7.15 37.63 0.08
C LYS A 135 8.25 37.87 1.12
N GLY A 136 9.36 37.12 1.02
CA GLY A 136 10.50 37.23 1.94
C GLY A 136 10.31 36.59 3.32
N CYS A 137 9.25 35.79 3.53
CA CYS A 137 9.08 35.05 4.78
C CYS A 137 10.00 33.82 4.83
N LYS A 138 11.04 33.83 5.66
CA LYS A 138 12.00 32.71 5.81
C LYS A 138 11.34 31.39 6.19
N ASN A 139 10.30 31.42 7.04
CA ASN A 139 9.52 30.21 7.37
C ASN A 139 8.86 29.59 6.14
N SER A 140 8.34 30.42 5.23
CA SER A 140 7.74 29.93 3.98
C SER A 140 8.82 29.38 3.04
N MET A 141 10.01 29.95 3.06
CA MET A 141 11.14 29.48 2.26
C MET A 141 11.65 28.12 2.74
N MET A 142 11.82 27.93 4.06
CA MET A 142 12.22 26.64 4.65
C MET A 142 11.29 25.49 4.29
N CYS A 143 9.98 25.73 4.21
CA CYS A 143 9.04 24.69 3.81
C CYS A 143 9.05 24.40 2.31
N ALA A 144 9.61 25.29 1.49
CA ALA A 144 9.54 25.23 0.04
C ALA A 144 10.86 24.83 -0.63
N VAL A 145 12.00 25.17 -0.03
CA VAL A 145 13.34 24.90 -0.57
C VAL A 145 13.86 23.57 0.02
N PRO A 146 14.19 22.58 -0.82
CA PRO A 146 14.81 21.34 -0.37
C PRO A 146 16.09 21.56 0.44
N PHE A 147 16.31 20.72 1.45
CA PHE A 147 17.52 20.69 2.29
C PHE A 147 17.86 21.98 3.05
N MET A 148 16.98 22.98 3.07
CA MET A 148 17.20 24.20 3.86
C MET A 148 16.99 23.90 5.35
N GLN A 149 18.07 23.83 6.12
CA GLN A 149 18.02 23.70 7.57
C GLN A 149 17.99 25.07 8.26
N CYS A 150 17.67 25.10 9.57
CA CYS A 150 17.70 26.35 10.31
C CYS A 150 19.13 26.89 10.51
N GLU A 151 20.13 26.02 10.44
CA GLU A 151 21.56 26.34 10.54
C GLU A 151 22.05 27.10 9.29
N ASP A 152 21.42 26.87 8.14
CA ASP A 152 21.79 27.46 6.85
C ASP A 152 21.21 28.85 6.62
N GLU A 153 20.39 29.38 7.54
CA GLU A 153 19.83 30.74 7.48
C GLU A 153 20.85 31.82 7.04
N PRO A 154 22.07 31.94 7.60
CA PRO A 154 23.04 32.96 7.18
C PRO A 154 23.52 32.78 5.73
N ARG A 155 23.63 31.54 5.23
CA ARG A 155 24.03 31.28 3.84
C ARG A 155 22.94 31.74 2.87
N ILE A 156 21.69 31.42 3.18
CA ILE A 156 20.54 31.82 2.35
C ILE A 156 20.34 33.33 2.39
N GLU A 157 20.58 33.98 3.54
CA GLU A 157 20.59 35.44 3.66
C GLU A 157 21.60 36.08 2.71
N ALA A 158 22.84 35.57 2.66
CA ALA A 158 23.86 36.07 1.76
C ALA A 158 23.44 35.93 0.28
N ILE A 159 22.90 34.77 -0.11
CA ILE A 159 22.44 34.51 -1.49
C ILE A 159 21.31 35.47 -1.88
N VAL A 160 20.33 35.67 -0.99
CA VAL A 160 19.21 36.57 -1.27
C VAL A 160 19.67 38.03 -1.31
N GLN A 161 20.61 38.43 -0.45
CA GLN A 161 21.17 39.77 -0.47
C GLN A 161 21.88 40.04 -1.81
N GLU A 162 22.66 39.08 -2.31
CA GLU A 162 23.29 39.16 -3.63
C GLU A 162 22.25 39.33 -4.75
N MET A 163 21.11 38.62 -4.68
CA MET A 163 20.02 38.78 -5.65
C MET A 163 19.36 40.18 -5.59
N ILE A 164 19.24 40.75 -4.38
CA ILE A 164 18.68 42.10 -4.18
C ILE A 164 19.65 43.15 -4.74
N ASP A 165 20.95 42.99 -4.47
CA ASP A 165 22.00 43.90 -4.96
C ASP A 165 22.07 43.88 -6.50
N ASN A 166 21.92 42.69 -7.10
CA ASN A 166 21.81 42.49 -8.54
C ASN A 166 20.44 42.90 -9.12
N LYS A 167 19.50 43.39 -8.30
CA LYS A 167 18.14 43.81 -8.68
C LYS A 167 17.30 42.71 -9.35
N GLU A 168 17.61 41.45 -9.08
CA GLU A 168 16.86 40.31 -9.61
C GLU A 168 15.53 40.08 -8.88
N VAL A 169 15.45 40.54 -7.63
CA VAL A 169 14.35 40.28 -6.71
C VAL A 169 14.08 41.54 -5.87
N PRO A 170 12.80 41.91 -5.64
CA PRO A 170 12.49 43.08 -4.81
C PRO A 170 12.84 42.85 -3.34
N GLU A 171 13.30 43.89 -2.65
CA GLU A 171 13.54 43.80 -1.21
C GLU A 171 12.22 43.75 -0.43
N TYR A 172 12.01 42.69 0.35
CA TYR A 172 10.92 42.61 1.31
C TYR A 172 11.42 42.88 2.74
N LYS A 173 10.82 43.90 3.38
CA LYS A 173 11.12 44.27 4.78
C LYS A 173 10.96 43.14 5.79
N ILE A 174 10.11 42.16 5.49
CA ILE A 174 9.89 40.97 6.33
C ILE A 174 11.17 40.11 6.40
N PHE A 175 11.93 40.07 5.32
CA PHE A 175 13.18 39.34 5.23
C PHE A 175 14.33 40.10 5.90
N THR A 176 14.49 41.39 5.55
CA THR A 176 15.58 42.24 6.07
C THR A 176 15.45 42.51 7.57
N ASN A 177 14.25 42.85 8.04
CA ASN A 177 13.99 43.26 9.42
C ASN A 177 13.33 42.14 10.23
N GLU A 178 13.90 40.94 10.17
CA GLU A 178 13.38 39.84 10.96
C GLU A 178 13.80 39.95 12.44
N PRO A 179 12.87 39.91 13.41
CA PRO A 179 13.23 39.94 14.82
C PRO A 179 13.95 38.65 15.25
N GLU A 180 15.05 38.80 15.98
CA GLU A 180 15.88 37.69 16.47
C GLU A 180 15.07 36.68 17.31
N ALA A 181 14.02 37.13 18.01
CA ALA A 181 13.11 36.27 18.75
C ALA A 181 12.43 35.21 17.87
N LYS A 182 12.04 35.55 16.64
CA LYS A 182 11.44 34.60 15.68
C LYS A 182 12.45 33.56 15.23
N ARG A 183 13.69 33.99 14.96
CA ARG A 183 14.81 33.08 14.66
C ARG A 183 15.07 32.11 15.81
N LYS A 184 15.23 32.60 17.05
CA LYS A 184 15.38 31.77 18.25
C LYS A 184 14.22 30.78 18.42
N GLN A 185 12.99 31.21 18.17
CA GLN A 185 11.81 30.34 18.25
C GLN A 185 11.84 29.22 17.20
N ARG A 186 12.30 29.51 15.97
CA ARG A 186 12.50 28.47 14.95
C ARG A 186 13.54 27.45 15.36
N HIS A 187 14.74 27.86 15.75
CA HIS A 187 15.78 26.92 16.19
C HIS A 187 15.29 26.06 17.37
N LYS A 188 14.57 26.65 18.33
CA LYS A 188 13.96 25.90 19.43
C LYS A 188 12.90 24.89 18.96
N LYS A 189 12.15 25.21 17.90
CA LYS A 189 11.18 24.30 17.28
C LYS A 189 11.88 23.10 16.64
N TYR A 190 12.84 23.34 15.74
CA TYR A 190 13.59 22.29 15.07
C TYR A 190 14.37 21.42 16.06
N ALA A 191 14.99 22.00 17.10
CA ALA A 191 15.65 21.25 18.15
C ALA A 191 14.69 20.33 18.94
N ARG A 192 13.43 20.74 19.13
CA ARG A 192 12.41 19.89 19.76
C ARG A 192 11.99 18.75 18.83
N GLU A 193 11.76 19.05 17.56
CA GLU A 193 11.38 18.06 16.55
C GLU A 193 12.48 17.02 16.35
N ALA A 194 13.75 17.43 16.32
CA ALA A 194 14.90 16.52 16.26
C ALA A 194 14.96 15.57 17.47
N LYS A 195 14.69 16.08 18.68
CA LYS A 195 14.59 15.25 19.91
C LYS A 195 13.41 14.28 19.85
N MET A 196 12.27 14.70 19.30
CA MET A 196 11.11 13.82 19.13
C MET A 196 11.39 12.75 18.07
N ALA A 197 12.02 13.11 16.95
CA ALA A 197 12.40 12.18 15.90
C ALA A 197 13.38 11.12 16.40
N SER A 198 14.38 11.48 17.21
CA SER A 198 15.30 10.51 17.81
C SER A 198 14.60 9.57 18.79
N GLN A 199 13.64 10.07 19.57
CA GLN A 199 12.82 9.23 20.45
C GLN A 199 11.91 8.28 19.66
N ILE A 200 11.31 8.74 18.56
CA ILE A 200 10.48 7.89 17.68
C ILE A 200 11.35 6.82 17.02
N LYS A 201 12.52 7.19 16.50
CA LYS A 201 13.47 6.23 15.91
C LYS A 201 13.85 5.14 16.92
N LYS A 202 14.22 5.53 18.14
CA LYS A 202 14.50 4.58 19.22
C LYS A 202 13.31 3.66 19.52
N LYS A 203 12.10 4.21 19.61
CA LYS A 203 10.88 3.40 19.80
C LYS A 203 10.63 2.43 18.65
N LEU A 204 10.92 2.83 17.41
CA LEU A 204 10.75 1.97 16.23
C LEU A 204 11.75 0.80 16.23
N GLU A 205 12.99 1.07 16.64
CA GLU A 205 14.02 0.04 16.86
C GLU A 205 13.59 -0.92 17.98
N ASP A 206 13.02 -0.41 19.07
CA ASP A 206 12.50 -1.22 20.17
C ASP A 206 11.25 -2.05 19.78
N THR A 207 10.40 -1.56 18.85
CA THR A 207 9.20 -2.30 18.40
C THR A 207 9.52 -3.56 17.61
N SER A 208 10.67 -3.64 16.91
CA SER A 208 11.12 -4.91 16.32
C SER A 208 11.27 -6.01 17.38
N SER A 209 11.65 -5.64 18.61
CA SER A 209 11.68 -6.56 19.77
C SER A 209 10.28 -6.79 20.36
N LEU A 210 9.40 -5.79 20.37
CA LEU A 210 8.04 -5.91 20.89
C LEU A 210 7.13 -6.78 19.99
N GLU A 211 7.22 -6.64 18.66
CA GLU A 211 6.56 -7.52 17.67
C GLU A 211 6.98 -8.97 17.88
N GLN A 212 8.28 -9.21 18.08
CA GLN A 212 8.83 -10.53 18.38
C GLN A 212 8.28 -11.06 19.71
N GLN A 213 8.20 -10.23 20.76
CA GLN A 213 7.62 -10.61 22.05
C GLN A 213 6.11 -10.91 21.97
N ILE A 214 5.35 -10.16 21.17
CA ILE A 214 3.91 -10.41 20.93
C ILE A 214 3.72 -11.70 20.13
N ALA A 215 4.56 -11.96 19.12
CA ALA A 215 4.54 -13.19 18.35
C ALA A 215 4.87 -14.42 19.22
N VAL A 216 5.87 -14.33 20.09
CA VAL A 216 6.23 -15.39 21.05
C VAL A 216 5.09 -15.65 22.03
N LYS A 217 4.47 -14.61 22.60
CA LYS A 217 3.30 -14.77 23.50
C LYS A 217 2.11 -15.43 22.80
N ARG A 218 1.82 -15.05 21.54
CA ARG A 218 0.74 -15.69 20.76
C ARG A 218 1.04 -17.15 20.44
N LYS A 219 2.28 -17.50 20.10
CA LYS A 219 2.71 -18.88 19.87
C LYS A 219 2.60 -19.75 21.13
N SER A 220 3.01 -19.23 22.28
CA SER A 220 2.89 -19.94 23.56
C SER A 220 1.44 -20.11 24.01
N ALA A 221 0.58 -19.11 23.81
CA ALA A 221 -0.85 -19.25 24.09
C ALA A 221 -1.52 -20.27 23.16
N PHE A 222 -1.06 -20.38 21.91
CA PHE A 222 -1.53 -21.37 20.96
C PHE A 222 -1.02 -22.79 21.28
N SER A 223 0.24 -22.95 21.72
CA SER A 223 0.75 -24.27 22.12
C SER A 223 0.01 -24.82 23.33
N SER A 224 -0.25 -24.00 24.35
CA SER A 224 -1.06 -24.44 25.51
C SER A 224 -2.50 -24.80 25.14
N LEU A 225 -3.06 -24.18 24.10
CA LEU A 225 -4.36 -24.56 23.55
C LEU A 225 -4.29 -25.93 22.86
N ILE A 226 -3.25 -26.17 22.05
CA ILE A 226 -3.01 -27.46 21.40
C ILE A 226 -2.76 -28.58 22.42
N ASP A 227 -1.92 -28.34 23.44
CA ASP A 227 -1.68 -29.31 24.52
C ASP A 227 -2.98 -29.67 25.26
N SER A 228 -3.87 -28.69 25.46
CA SER A 228 -5.17 -28.93 26.09
C SER A 228 -6.15 -29.70 25.20
N LEU A 229 -6.03 -29.55 23.87
CA LEU A 229 -6.81 -30.28 22.87
C LEU A 229 -6.31 -31.72 22.73
N GLU A 230 -4.99 -31.90 22.67
CA GLU A 230 -4.34 -33.20 22.63
C GLU A 230 -4.64 -34.01 23.90
N ALA A 231 -4.55 -33.40 25.08
CA ALA A 231 -4.93 -34.08 26.33
C ALA A 231 -6.41 -34.50 26.38
N LYS A 232 -7.29 -33.82 25.62
CA LYS A 232 -8.74 -34.08 25.62
C LYS A 232 -9.17 -35.09 24.56
N TYR A 233 -8.44 -35.19 23.45
CA TYR A 233 -8.85 -35.97 22.28
C TYR A 233 -7.78 -36.95 21.76
N GLY A 234 -6.54 -36.84 22.21
CA GLY A 234 -5.41 -37.66 21.76
C GLY A 234 -5.25 -39.00 22.48
N ASN A 235 -6.07 -39.28 23.50
CA ASN A 235 -5.92 -40.47 24.36
C ASN A 235 -7.01 -41.53 24.15
N ASN A 236 -7.38 -41.77 22.89
CA ASN A 236 -8.14 -42.95 22.49
C ASN A 236 -7.21 -43.90 21.74
N GLU A 237 -6.50 -44.73 22.49
CA GLU A 237 -5.93 -45.97 21.96
C GLU A 237 -7.03 -47.04 21.99
N ASP A 238 -7.25 -47.63 20.81
CA ASP A 238 -7.82 -48.95 20.48
C ASP A 238 -9.26 -49.11 19.94
N GLU A 239 -9.27 -49.78 18.77
CA GLU A 239 -10.30 -50.56 18.04
C GLU A 239 -11.49 -49.81 17.41
N SER A 240 -11.74 -49.89 16.09
CA SER A 240 -11.85 -51.12 15.28
C SER A 240 -11.88 -50.82 13.77
N ASP A 241 -11.33 -51.76 13.01
CA ASP A 241 -11.69 -52.09 11.62
C ASP A 241 -13.22 -52.18 11.44
N GLU A 242 -13.79 -51.60 10.39
CA GLU A 242 -14.73 -52.24 9.44
C GLU A 242 -15.50 -51.23 8.55
N LEU A 243 -15.33 -51.45 7.24
CA LEU A 243 -16.31 -51.48 6.16
C LEU A 243 -17.29 -50.30 5.87
N TYR A 244 -17.30 -49.94 4.58
CA TYR A 244 -18.38 -49.30 3.81
C TYR A 244 -19.76 -49.95 4.03
N GLU A 245 -20.86 -49.18 4.13
CA GLU A 245 -21.98 -49.15 3.16
C GLU A 245 -23.18 -48.25 3.54
N SER A 246 -23.87 -47.87 2.46
CA SER A 246 -25.09 -47.10 2.14
C SER A 246 -26.33 -46.98 3.05
N GLU A 247 -27.07 -45.89 2.77
CA GLU A 247 -28.55 -45.68 2.69
C GLU A 247 -29.40 -45.17 3.89
N GLU A 248 -30.08 -44.04 3.60
CA GLU A 248 -31.46 -43.56 3.86
C GLU A 248 -32.19 -43.64 5.25
N GLU A 249 -32.78 -42.47 5.60
CA GLU A 249 -33.94 -42.17 6.51
C GLU A 249 -33.82 -42.55 8.03
N GLU A 250 -34.32 -41.87 9.06
CA GLU A 250 -35.40 -40.90 9.30
C GLU A 250 -35.20 -40.22 10.71
N GLU A 251 -35.79 -39.03 10.88
CA GLU A 251 -36.28 -38.35 12.12
C GLU A 251 -35.62 -38.51 13.53
N ALA A 252 -35.23 -37.36 14.13
CA ALA A 252 -35.95 -36.73 15.28
C ALA A 252 -35.06 -36.03 16.35
N ALA A 253 -35.57 -34.86 16.78
CA ALA A 253 -35.40 -34.18 18.08
C ALA A 253 -34.15 -33.31 18.37
N LEU A 254 -34.31 -32.00 18.12
CA LEU A 254 -33.51 -30.92 18.71
C LEU A 254 -33.94 -30.61 20.15
N PRO A 255 -33.02 -30.51 21.13
CA PRO A 255 -33.31 -29.89 22.43
C PRO A 255 -33.06 -28.37 22.44
N LYS A 256 -33.92 -27.72 23.23
CA LYS A 256 -34.27 -26.29 23.25
C LYS A 256 -33.16 -25.36 23.80
N THR A 257 -33.03 -24.20 23.18
CA THR A 257 -32.23 -23.04 23.62
C THR A 257 -32.70 -22.49 24.97
N ARG A 258 -31.75 -22.20 25.89
CA ARG A 258 -32.00 -21.50 27.17
C ARG A 258 -31.46 -20.07 27.13
N LYS A 259 -32.32 -19.14 27.55
CA LYS A 259 -32.27 -17.66 27.43
C LYS A 259 -30.99 -16.98 27.96
N MET A 260 -30.47 -16.04 27.17
CA MET A 260 -29.48 -15.02 27.61
C MET A 260 -30.15 -13.91 28.43
N GLN A 261 -29.55 -13.58 29.58
CA GLN A 261 -29.91 -12.43 30.42
C GLN A 261 -29.33 -11.14 29.83
N GLN A 262 -30.18 -10.13 29.65
CA GLN A 262 -29.80 -8.77 29.27
C GLN A 262 -29.26 -8.01 30.49
N THR A 263 -28.01 -7.57 30.45
CA THR A 263 -27.45 -6.61 31.40
C THR A 263 -27.58 -5.19 30.84
N LYS A 264 -28.19 -4.31 31.65
CA LYS A 264 -28.47 -2.90 31.32
C LYS A 264 -27.17 -2.09 31.28
N ARG A 265 -26.91 -1.41 30.15
CA ARG A 265 -25.82 -0.43 30.01
C ARG A 265 -26.41 0.98 30.13
N SER A 266 -25.94 1.76 31.10
CA SER A 266 -26.40 3.12 31.35
C SER A 266 -25.83 4.12 30.34
N THR A 267 -26.70 4.95 29.78
CA THR A 267 -26.36 6.02 28.85
C THR A 267 -26.09 7.29 29.64
N ARG A 268 -24.85 7.82 29.58
CA ARG A 268 -24.48 9.10 30.19
C ARG A 268 -24.53 10.19 29.11
N GLN A 269 -25.49 11.10 29.25
CA GLN A 269 -25.66 12.28 28.40
C GLN A 269 -24.53 13.30 28.61
N SER A 270 -24.05 13.88 27.51
CA SER A 270 -23.35 15.17 27.48
C SER A 270 -23.53 15.75 26.08
N THR A 271 -24.57 16.56 25.90
CA THR A 271 -24.77 17.38 24.70
C THR A 271 -24.26 18.79 24.97
N LYS A 272 -23.28 19.19 24.16
CA LYS A 272 -22.75 20.55 24.09
C LYS A 272 -23.74 21.48 23.41
N SER A 273 -23.71 22.71 23.89
CA SER A 273 -24.52 23.89 23.57
C SER A 273 -24.43 24.32 22.10
N ALA A 274 -25.58 24.72 21.57
CA ALA A 274 -25.76 25.37 20.28
C ALA A 274 -25.49 26.88 20.35
N ALA A 275 -24.86 27.43 19.31
CA ALA A 275 -25.03 28.82 18.89
C ALA A 275 -24.60 28.99 17.42
N ILE A 276 -25.55 28.79 16.49
CA ILE A 276 -25.46 29.29 15.12
C ILE A 276 -26.66 30.22 14.96
N LYS A 277 -26.42 31.53 14.85
CA LYS A 277 -27.42 32.48 14.36
C LYS A 277 -27.11 32.80 12.90
N SER A 278 -28.10 32.53 12.08
CA SER A 278 -28.21 32.78 10.65
C SER A 278 -28.25 34.28 10.34
N VAL A 279 -27.52 34.68 9.30
CA VAL A 279 -27.64 35.99 8.65
C VAL A 279 -28.71 35.87 7.58
N SER A 280 -29.77 36.67 7.71
CA SER A 280 -30.87 36.77 6.74
C SER A 280 -30.47 37.59 5.53
N ALA A 281 -30.81 37.08 4.34
CA ALA A 281 -30.82 37.84 3.10
C ALA A 281 -32.11 38.67 2.98
N LYS A 282 -31.99 39.95 2.61
CA LYS A 282 -33.07 40.77 2.04
C LYS A 282 -32.57 41.44 0.77
N LYS A 283 -33.22 41.12 -0.35
CA LYS A 283 -33.21 41.89 -1.60
C LYS A 283 -34.06 43.16 -1.43
N GLY A 284 -33.64 44.28 -2.02
CA GLY A 284 -34.48 45.48 -2.17
C GLY A 284 -33.79 46.74 -2.71
N ARG A 285 -33.66 46.84 -4.05
CA ARG A 285 -34.09 47.96 -4.93
C ARG A 285 -33.61 49.42 -4.67
N SER A 286 -32.83 49.93 -5.65
CA SER A 286 -32.90 51.24 -6.37
C SER A 286 -32.72 52.61 -5.66
N SER A 287 -31.71 53.38 -6.09
CA SER A 287 -31.66 54.82 -6.48
C SER A 287 -30.17 55.21 -6.61
N LYS A 288 -29.58 55.77 -7.69
CA LYS A 288 -29.78 56.95 -8.56
C LYS A 288 -29.58 58.31 -7.85
N LYS A 289 -28.63 59.11 -8.40
CA LYS A 289 -28.20 60.51 -8.08
C LYS A 289 -27.15 60.62 -6.97
N VAL A 290 -26.07 61.40 -7.04
CA VAL A 290 -25.53 62.44 -7.94
C VAL A 290 -24.03 62.21 -8.06
#